data_AF-A0A2E8QZK8-F1
#
_entry.id   AF-A0A2E8QZK8-F1
#
_cell.length_a   1.000
_cell.length_b   1.000
_cell.length_c   1.000
_cell.angle_alpha   90.00
_cell.angle_beta   90.00
_cell.angle_gamma   90.00
#
_symmetry.space_group_name_H-M   'P 1'
#
loop_
_entity.id
_entity.type
_entity.pdbx_description
1 polymer ?
#
loop_
_entity_poly.entity_id
_entity_poly.type
_entity_poly.pdbx_seq_one_letter_code
_entity_poly.pdbx_strand_id
1 'polypeptide(L)'
;MMIMVTGTAVAQEENGDRHTGYYYPPITSSEVYEARAAVMSDADRSERIRFINNLTEQILSRPYPPQYAIFAKGDEAQKLINVAQKPGVIGTIYQARALLAMLTAVARSSRLFQEFGVQEYFTFFDLARLFGFERITISDGDTFSH
;
A
#
# COMPACT_ATOMS: atom_id res chain seq x y z
N MET A 1 7.36 40.73 23.97
CA MET A 1 7.61 39.29 24.27
C MET A 1 6.64 38.50 23.42
N MET A 2 7.08 38.00 22.27
CA MET A 2 6.24 37.35 21.26
C MET A 2 6.74 35.91 21.13
N ILE A 3 5.94 34.96 21.61
CA ILE A 3 6.23 33.53 21.55
C ILE A 3 5.82 33.07 20.15
N MET A 4 6.81 32.82 19.28
CA MET A 4 6.60 32.05 18.07
C MET A 4 6.66 30.56 18.43
N VAL A 5 5.50 29.90 18.39
CA VAL A 5 5.43 28.43 18.35
C VAL A 5 5.72 28.02 16.91
N THR A 6 6.97 27.68 16.63
CA THR A 6 7.32 26.95 15.41
C THR A 6 6.80 25.52 15.55
N GLY A 7 5.69 25.22 14.88
CA GLY A 7 5.23 23.86 14.68
C GLY A 7 6.28 23.09 13.89
N THR A 8 7.04 22.24 14.57
CA THR A 8 7.87 21.22 13.95
C THR A 8 6.93 20.21 13.30
N ALA A 9 6.72 20.33 11.99
CA ALA A 9 6.24 19.22 11.19
C ALA A 9 7.23 18.07 11.40
N VAL A 10 6.74 17.00 12.01
CA VAL A 10 7.52 15.80 12.30
C VAL A 10 7.80 15.13 10.95
N ALA A 11 8.89 15.54 10.30
CA ALA A 11 9.53 14.72 9.29
C ALA A 11 10.12 13.53 10.05
N GLN A 12 9.31 12.49 10.23
CA GLN A 12 9.77 11.22 10.78
C GLN A 12 10.62 10.53 9.71
N GLU A 13 11.86 10.98 9.56
CA GLU A 13 12.92 10.21 8.91
C GLU A 13 13.24 9.00 9.79
N GLU A 14 12.46 7.92 9.59
CA GLU A 14 12.83 6.58 10.05
C GLU A 14 14.05 6.12 9.26
N ASN A 15 15.23 6.15 9.90
CA ASN A 15 16.44 5.38 9.56
C ASN A 15 16.42 4.79 8.14
N GLY A 16 16.67 5.66 7.15
CA GLY A 16 16.58 5.45 5.70
C GLY A 16 15.82 4.20 5.26
N ASP A 17 14.55 4.36 4.83
CA ASP A 17 13.79 3.27 4.23
C ASP A 17 14.61 2.62 3.10
N ARG A 18 15.28 1.50 3.38
CA ARG A 18 16.24 0.86 2.46
C ARG A 18 15.62 0.42 1.12
N HIS A 19 14.30 0.47 1.03
CA HIS A 19 13.53 0.20 -0.18
C HIS A 19 13.51 1.42 -1.11
N THR A 20 13.59 2.64 -0.58
CA THR A 20 13.79 3.87 -1.35
C THR A 20 15.17 3.85 -2.01
N GLY A 21 15.22 4.22 -3.29
CA GLY A 21 16.42 4.14 -4.14
C GLY A 21 16.73 2.74 -4.67
N TYR A 22 16.03 1.70 -4.19
CA TYR A 22 16.17 0.33 -4.70
C TYR A 22 14.91 -0.14 -5.47
N TYR A 23 13.73 -0.01 -4.86
CA TYR A 23 12.45 -0.39 -5.47
C TYR A 23 11.68 0.79 -6.06
N TYR A 24 11.87 2.00 -5.53
CA TYR A 24 11.17 3.23 -5.95
C TYR A 24 12.04 4.46 -5.64
N PRO A 25 11.91 5.58 -6.37
CA PRO A 25 12.62 6.84 -6.10
C PRO A 25 12.19 7.46 -4.76
N PRO A 26 12.91 8.48 -4.26
CA PRO A 26 12.52 9.21 -3.05
C PRO A 26 11.04 9.58 -3.00
N ILE A 27 10.43 9.46 -1.81
CA ILE A 27 9.03 9.83 -1.57
C ILE A 27 8.85 11.33 -1.86
N THR A 28 7.96 11.66 -2.79
CA THR A 28 7.68 13.05 -3.17
C THR A 28 6.48 13.64 -2.40
N SER A 29 5.63 12.78 -1.84
CA SER A 29 4.48 13.17 -1.03
C SER A 29 4.05 12.01 -0.14
N SER A 30 3.32 12.28 0.95
CA SER A 30 2.80 11.23 1.84
C SER A 30 1.51 11.68 2.50
N GLU A 31 0.63 10.74 2.84
CA GLU A 31 -0.55 11.00 3.66
C GLU A 31 -0.78 9.91 4.70
N VAL A 32 -1.42 10.26 5.81
CA VAL A 32 -1.81 9.31 6.87
C VAL A 32 -3.27 8.95 6.65
N TYR A 33 -3.54 7.64 6.56
CA TYR A 33 -4.90 7.12 6.46
C TYR A 33 -5.34 6.52 7.80
N GLU A 34 -6.39 7.08 8.39
CA GLU A 34 -7.02 6.55 9.59
C GLU A 34 -7.95 5.39 9.23
N ALA A 35 -7.41 4.17 9.29
CA ALA A 35 -8.14 2.97 8.97
C ALA A 35 -9.20 2.63 10.02
N ARG A 36 -10.36 2.17 9.54
CA ARG A 36 -11.50 1.77 10.37
C ARG A 36 -11.37 0.35 10.89
N ALA A 37 -10.60 -0.48 10.19
CA ALA A 37 -10.34 -1.85 10.58
C ALA A 37 -9.37 -1.92 11.77
N ALA A 38 -9.70 -2.75 12.75
CA ALA A 38 -8.74 -3.20 13.75
C ALA A 38 -7.83 -4.28 13.15
N VAL A 39 -6.58 -4.34 13.61
CA VAL A 39 -5.64 -5.40 13.23
C VAL A 39 -6.12 -6.72 13.80
N MET A 40 -6.08 -7.80 13.01
CA MET A 40 -6.39 -9.14 13.50
C MET A 40 -5.36 -9.58 14.55
N SER A 41 -5.82 -10.34 15.56
CA SER A 41 -4.96 -10.84 16.64
C SER A 41 -3.82 -11.74 16.15
N ASP A 42 -4.01 -12.40 15.01
CA ASP A 42 -3.11 -13.32 14.33
C ASP A 42 -2.48 -12.70 13.07
N ALA A 43 -2.49 -11.37 12.93
CA ALA A 43 -1.85 -10.65 11.83
C ALA A 43 -0.31 -10.74 11.89
N ASP A 44 0.24 -11.88 11.45
CA ASP A 44 1.66 -12.13 11.39
C ASP A 44 2.24 -12.01 9.97
N ARG A 45 3.55 -12.24 9.87
CA ARG A 45 4.27 -12.20 8.59
C ARG A 45 3.74 -13.22 7.57
N SER A 46 3.33 -14.40 8.03
CA SER A 46 2.80 -15.46 7.17
C SER A 46 1.47 -15.04 6.55
N GLU A 47 0.57 -14.46 7.35
CA GLU A 47 -0.73 -13.97 6.87
C GLU A 47 -0.57 -12.80 5.89
N ARG A 48 0.35 -11.87 6.14
CA ARG A 48 0.66 -10.79 5.17
C ARG A 48 1.19 -11.32 3.84
N ILE A 49 2.08 -12.31 3.88
CA ILE A 49 2.60 -12.95 2.67
C ILE A 49 1.50 -13.72 1.94
N ARG A 50 0.63 -14.43 2.67
CA ARG A 50 -0.51 -15.14 2.06
C ARG A 50 -1.46 -14.15 1.38
N PHE A 51 -1.78 -13.04 2.04
CA PHE A 51 -2.61 -11.98 1.46
C PHE A 51 -2.01 -11.43 0.15
N ILE A 52 -0.73 -11.05 0.15
CA ILE A 52 -0.11 -10.46 -1.04
C ILE A 52 0.02 -11.46 -2.20
N ASN A 53 0.27 -12.74 -1.90
CA ASN A 53 0.32 -13.79 -2.90
C ASN A 53 -1.05 -14.02 -3.55
N ASN A 54 -2.10 -14.18 -2.74
CA ASN A 54 -3.47 -14.33 -3.24
C ASN A 54 -3.92 -13.14 -4.09
N LEU A 55 -3.55 -11.92 -3.68
CA LEU A 55 -3.85 -10.71 -4.45
C LEU A 55 -3.09 -10.69 -5.79
N THR A 56 -1.82 -11.07 -5.77
CA THR A 56 -0.98 -11.16 -6.96
C THR A 56 -1.49 -12.21 -7.94
N GLU A 57 -1.87 -13.39 -7.46
CA GLU A 57 -2.47 -14.46 -8.28
C GLU A 57 -3.74 -13.99 -8.99
N GLN A 58 -4.62 -13.27 -8.29
CA GLN A 58 -5.82 -12.70 -8.90
C GLN A 58 -5.50 -11.68 -9.99
N ILE A 59 -4.51 -10.80 -9.75
CA ILE A 59 -4.06 -9.82 -10.74
C ILE A 59 -3.48 -10.54 -11.97
N LEU A 60 -2.67 -11.58 -11.77
CA LEU A 60 -2.03 -12.35 -12.83
C LEU A 60 -3.00 -13.27 -13.60
N SER A 61 -4.13 -13.65 -13.00
CA SER A 61 -5.16 -14.47 -13.66
C SER A 61 -5.88 -13.74 -14.81
N ARG A 62 -5.66 -12.43 -14.96
CA ARG A 62 -6.31 -11.62 -15.99
C ARG A 62 -5.73 -11.91 -17.38
N PRO A 63 -6.51 -11.79 -18.46
CA PRO A 63 -6.07 -12.12 -19.81
C PRO A 63 -5.08 -11.12 -20.43
N TYR A 64 -4.60 -10.15 -19.64
CA TYR A 64 -3.67 -9.11 -20.06
C TYR A 64 -2.57 -8.95 -19.00
N PRO A 65 -1.36 -8.55 -19.42
CA PRO A 65 -0.24 -8.39 -18.49
C PRO A 65 -0.52 -7.27 -17.49
N PRO A 66 -0.11 -7.44 -16.21
CA PRO A 66 -0.28 -6.41 -15.20
C PRO A 66 0.56 -5.17 -15.54
N GLN A 67 0.00 -3.99 -15.27
CA GLN A 67 0.65 -2.71 -15.53
C GLN A 67 1.47 -2.19 -14.34
N TYR A 68 1.39 -2.88 -13.20
CA TYR A 68 2.12 -2.59 -11.97
C TYR A 68 2.53 -3.91 -11.32
N ALA A 69 3.56 -3.88 -10.49
CA ALA A 69 3.93 -4.94 -9.57
C ALA A 69 3.45 -4.55 -8.17
N ILE A 70 3.00 -5.53 -7.39
CA ILE A 70 2.57 -5.37 -6.01
C ILE A 70 3.29 -6.42 -5.15
N PHE A 71 3.91 -6.01 -4.05
CA PHE A 71 4.68 -6.91 -3.19
C PHE A 71 4.83 -6.38 -1.78
N ALA A 72 5.14 -7.28 -0.83
CA ALA A 72 5.42 -6.94 0.56
C ALA A 72 6.92 -6.95 0.85
N LYS A 73 7.37 -6.02 1.70
CA LYS A 73 8.75 -5.86 2.20
C LYS A 73 8.74 -5.44 3.68
N GLY A 74 9.94 -5.26 4.23
CA GLY A 74 10.16 -5.20 5.68
C GLY A 74 10.43 -6.59 6.24
N ASP A 75 11.05 -6.63 7.41
CA ASP A 75 11.45 -7.89 8.06
C ASP A 75 10.22 -8.78 8.35
N GLU A 76 9.12 -8.13 8.74
CA GLU A 76 7.82 -8.73 9.02
C GLU A 76 6.83 -8.62 7.86
N ALA A 77 7.28 -8.27 6.64
CA ALA A 77 6.42 -8.05 5.47
C ALA A 77 5.34 -6.96 5.66
N GLN A 78 5.57 -6.00 6.55
CA GLN A 78 4.60 -4.97 6.96
C GLN A 78 4.52 -3.74 6.03
N LYS A 79 5.40 -3.66 5.02
CA LYS A 79 5.39 -2.58 4.01
C LYS A 79 4.90 -3.12 2.67
N LEU A 80 3.79 -2.59 2.16
CA LEU A 80 3.26 -2.94 0.84
C LEU A 80 3.75 -1.92 -0.19
N ILE A 81 4.29 -2.40 -1.30
CA ILE A 81 4.87 -1.54 -2.34
C ILE A 81 4.20 -1.88 -3.66
N ASN A 82 3.78 -0.84 -4.38
CA ASN A 82 3.28 -0.90 -5.75
C ASN A 82 4.19 -0.08 -6.66
N VAL A 83 4.66 -0.66 -7.76
CA VAL A 83 5.50 0.04 -8.74
C VAL A 83 4.93 -0.17 -10.13
N ALA A 84 4.73 0.90 -10.88
CA ALA A 84 4.36 0.82 -12.29
C ALA A 84 5.42 0.07 -13.09
N GLN A 85 4.99 -0.81 -14.01
CA GLN A 85 5.90 -1.54 -14.90
C GLN A 85 6.09 -0.85 -16.25
N LYS A 86 5.30 0.20 -16.53
CA LYS A 86 5.38 0.98 -17.77
C LYS A 86 5.24 2.47 -17.47
N PRO A 87 5.94 3.33 -18.20
CA PRO A 87 5.74 4.78 -18.13
C PRO A 87 4.27 5.15 -18.36
N GLY A 88 3.77 6.15 -17.63
CA GLY A 88 2.43 6.70 -17.79
C GLY A 88 1.28 5.91 -17.13
N VAL A 89 1.56 4.77 -16.48
CA VAL A 89 0.54 4.02 -15.72
C VAL A 89 0.22 4.74 -14.40
N ILE A 90 1.25 5.22 -13.72
CA ILE A 90 1.19 6.01 -12.49
C ILE A 90 2.13 7.19 -12.69
N GLY A 91 1.73 8.38 -12.24
CA GLY A 91 2.56 9.59 -12.25
C GLY A 91 1.95 10.76 -11.48
N THR A 92 0.78 10.55 -10.88
CA THR A 92 0.08 11.55 -10.07
C THR A 92 -0.59 10.87 -8.89
N ILE A 93 -0.86 11.65 -7.84
CA ILE A 93 -1.64 11.20 -6.69
C ILE A 93 -3.03 10.69 -7.08
N TYR A 94 -3.64 11.25 -8.12
CA TYR A 94 -4.96 10.84 -8.59
C TYR A 94 -4.94 9.43 -9.21
N GLN A 95 -3.91 9.11 -9.98
CA GLN A 95 -3.71 7.77 -10.53
C GLN A 95 -3.36 6.76 -9.42
N ALA A 96 -2.56 7.15 -8.45
CA ALA A 96 -2.26 6.31 -7.28
C ALA A 96 -3.55 5.97 -6.49
N ARG A 97 -4.42 6.96 -6.25
CA ARG A 97 -5.73 6.73 -5.61
C ARG A 97 -6.67 5.89 -6.47
N ALA A 98 -6.65 6.06 -7.79
CA ALA A 98 -7.42 5.21 -8.70
C ALA A 98 -6.95 3.75 -8.67
N LEU A 99 -5.64 3.50 -8.58
CA LEU A 99 -5.07 2.16 -8.38
C LEU A 99 -5.60 1.53 -7.08
N LEU A 100 -5.57 2.26 -5.97
CA LEU A 100 -6.07 1.79 -4.67
C LEU A 100 -7.58 1.50 -4.68
N ALA A 101 -8.36 2.33 -5.38
CA ALA A 101 -9.79 2.09 -5.58
C ALA A 101 -10.03 0.80 -6.39
N MET A 102 -9.25 0.57 -7.45
CA MET A 102 -9.32 -0.68 -8.21
C MET A 102 -8.88 -1.88 -7.36
N LEU A 103 -7.82 -1.76 -6.55
CA LEU A 103 -7.38 -2.80 -5.63
C LEU A 103 -8.45 -3.14 -4.58
N THR A 104 -9.26 -2.15 -4.17
CA THR A 104 -10.42 -2.39 -3.31
C THR A 104 -11.42 -3.33 -3.99
N ALA A 105 -11.74 -3.08 -5.27
CA ALA A 105 -12.65 -3.94 -6.04
C ALA A 105 -12.09 -5.36 -6.24
N VAL A 106 -10.79 -5.49 -6.54
CA VAL A 106 -10.12 -6.80 -6.68
C VAL A 106 -10.13 -7.54 -5.35
N ALA A 107 -9.73 -6.88 -4.26
CA ALA A 107 -9.72 -7.49 -2.94
C ALA A 107 -11.11 -8.00 -2.54
N ARG A 108 -12.17 -7.20 -2.72
CA ARG A 108 -13.55 -7.63 -2.43
C ARG A 108 -13.95 -8.93 -3.14
N SER A 109 -13.46 -9.15 -4.36
CA SER A 109 -13.75 -10.37 -5.13
C SER A 109 -12.99 -11.62 -4.65
N SER A 110 -11.99 -11.48 -3.79
CA SER A 110 -11.19 -12.62 -3.34
C SER A 110 -11.89 -13.42 -2.23
N ARG A 111 -11.65 -14.74 -2.23
CA ARG A 111 -12.17 -15.67 -1.22
C ARG A 111 -11.81 -15.25 0.21
N LEU A 112 -10.58 -14.79 0.43
CA LEU A 112 -10.09 -14.36 1.74
C LEU A 112 -10.99 -13.27 2.35
N PHE A 113 -11.52 -12.36 1.53
CA PHE A 113 -12.38 -11.27 2.01
C PHE A 113 -13.86 -11.65 2.13
N GLN A 114 -14.29 -12.70 1.43
CA GLN A 114 -15.60 -13.28 1.61
C GLN A 114 -15.76 -13.90 3.00
N GLU A 115 -14.70 -14.52 3.51
CA GLU A 115 -14.69 -15.19 4.80
C GLU A 115 -14.84 -14.22 5.99
N PHE A 116 -14.29 -13.00 5.89
CA PHE A 116 -14.39 -11.99 6.95
C PHE A 116 -15.70 -11.16 6.92
N GLY A 117 -16.51 -11.25 5.85
CA GLY A 117 -17.78 -10.50 5.75
C GLY A 117 -17.66 -8.98 5.68
N VAL A 118 -16.45 -8.44 5.43
CA VAL A 118 -16.15 -6.99 5.47
C VAL A 118 -16.22 -6.28 4.13
N GLN A 119 -16.58 -7.00 3.06
CA GLN A 119 -16.49 -6.54 1.67
C GLN A 119 -17.22 -5.22 1.42
N GLU A 120 -18.39 -4.99 2.02
CA GLU A 120 -19.19 -3.79 1.77
C GLU A 120 -18.66 -2.54 2.50
N TYR A 121 -17.90 -2.73 3.58
CA TYR A 121 -17.50 -1.64 4.47
C TYR A 121 -16.06 -1.20 4.26
N PHE A 122 -15.15 -2.14 3.99
CA PHE A 122 -13.72 -1.87 3.98
C PHE A 122 -13.18 -1.50 2.59
N THR A 123 -12.26 -0.54 2.59
CA THR A 123 -11.42 -0.18 1.43
C THR A 123 -10.14 -1.00 1.45
N PHE A 124 -9.34 -0.95 0.38
CA PHE A 124 -8.03 -1.62 0.35
C PHE A 124 -7.14 -1.23 1.53
N PHE A 125 -7.18 0.03 1.98
CA PHE A 125 -6.42 0.48 3.15
C PHE A 125 -6.88 -0.20 4.43
N ASP A 126 -8.19 -0.29 4.65
CA ASP A 126 -8.75 -0.98 5.80
C ASP A 126 -8.38 -2.47 5.77
N LEU A 127 -8.39 -3.10 4.59
CA LEU A 127 -7.99 -4.48 4.42
C LEU A 127 -6.49 -4.68 4.68
N ALA A 128 -5.64 -3.79 4.18
CA ALA A 128 -4.22 -3.81 4.48
C ALA A 128 -3.97 -3.63 6.00
N ARG A 129 -4.71 -2.72 6.65
CA ARG A 129 -4.64 -2.53 8.09
C ARG A 129 -5.08 -3.76 8.87
N LEU A 130 -6.14 -4.44 8.43
CA LEU A 130 -6.64 -5.67 9.04
C LEU A 130 -5.54 -6.74 9.16
N PHE A 131 -4.71 -6.88 8.11
CA PHE A 131 -3.55 -7.79 8.08
C PHE A 131 -2.27 -7.20 8.71
N GLY A 132 -2.34 -6.00 9.28
CA GLY A 132 -1.22 -5.38 9.98
C GLY A 132 -0.17 -4.78 9.06
N PHE A 133 -0.50 -4.42 7.82
CA PHE A 133 0.37 -3.55 7.03
C PHE A 133 0.39 -2.15 7.64
N GLU A 134 1.58 -1.55 7.70
CA GLU A 134 1.82 -0.25 8.33
C GLU A 134 2.05 0.86 7.31
N ARG A 135 2.56 0.50 6.13
CA ARG A 135 2.87 1.46 5.05
C ARG A 135 2.49 0.88 3.71
N ILE A 136 1.86 1.71 2.88
CA ILE A 136 1.66 1.44 1.46
C ILE A 136 2.44 2.51 0.70
N THR A 137 3.28 2.09 -0.25
CA THR A 137 3.99 2.99 -1.16
C THR A 137 3.57 2.70 -2.59
N ILE A 138 3.30 3.75 -3.36
CA ILE A 138 2.92 3.66 -4.76
C ILE A 138 3.87 4.53 -5.58
N SER A 139 4.45 3.96 -6.63
CA SER A 139 5.45 4.64 -7.44
C SER A 139 5.28 4.40 -8.94
N ASP A 140 5.72 5.37 -9.74
CA ASP A 140 5.92 5.23 -11.18
C ASP A 140 7.22 4.49 -11.55
N GLY A 141 8.11 4.28 -10.58
CA GLY A 141 9.44 3.69 -10.76
C GLY A 141 10.50 4.66 -11.27
N ASP A 142 10.22 5.96 -11.38
CA ASP A 142 11.09 6.97 -11.98
C ASP A 142 11.16 8.27 -11.15
N THR A 143 10.09 9.07 -11.16
CA THR A 143 10.09 10.42 -10.54
C THR A 143 9.05 10.62 -9.45
N PHE A 144 8.08 9.71 -9.34
CA PHE A 144 6.94 9.83 -8.45
C PHE A 144 6.89 8.65 -7.47
N SER A 145 6.83 8.97 -6.18
CA SER A 145 6.50 8.01 -5.12
C SER A 145 5.62 8.70 -4.07
N HIS A 146 4.53 8.05 -3.70
CA HIS A 146 3.61 8.45 -2.64
C HIS A 146 3.47 7.36 -1.58
#